data_AF-A0A2H4XC00-F1
#
_entry.id   AF-A0A2H4XC00-F1
#
_cell.length_a   1.000
_cell.length_b   1.000
_cell.length_c   1.000
_cell.angle_alpha   90.00
_cell.angle_beta   90.00
_cell.angle_gamma   90.00
#
_symmetry.space_group_name_H-M   'P 1'
#
loop_
_entity.id
_entity.type
_entity.pdbx_description
1 polymer ?
#
loop_
_entity_poly.entity_id
_entity_poly.type
_entity_poly.pdbx_seq_one_letter_code
_entity_poly.pdbx_strand_id
1 'polypeptide(L)'
;LYRSLDVERRQKYLKKIYLVSEEMYEYSKVRSWGKQFLHNHQATNMLALLTGALVIESYKETQANIWKQAVVDVMEKTMFLLNHIVDGSLDEGVAYGSYTAKSITQYVFLAKRHFGINHFENNWLKMHFWFYYSTLLPGFQRTVGIADSNYNWFYGPESQLVFLDTFILQSGAGNWLAHQIRKHRPKDGPMVQSTAQRWSTLHTEFLWYNAELLPYPPSDYDIAKMHVFPNWGVVTYGAGLPNTQANTFLSFKSGKLGGRAVYDIVHFQPYSWVDGWRSFNPGHEHPDQNSFTFAPNGQVFVSEALYGPKLSHLNNVLVFAPSPTSQCNQPWEGQLGECSQWLKWTTDESGDAAGEIITANQTGDMMFVSGEAVSAYSSSMKLKSVYRGLLLLNHQTLLVIDHIEKYEDSPLTVASAFFHNLDIDFKYVPFKFSNKY
;
A
#
# COMPACT_ATOMS: atom_id res chain seq x y z
N LEU A 1 -29.21 14.86 -8.90
CA LEU A 1 -30.00 14.75 -10.17
C LEU A 1 -31.44 14.27 -9.96
N TYR A 2 -31.79 13.51 -8.92
CA TYR A 2 -33.13 12.91 -8.79
C TYR A 2 -34.31 13.88 -9.05
N ARG A 3 -34.31 15.07 -8.44
CA ARG A 3 -35.37 16.08 -8.63
C ARG A 3 -35.49 16.63 -10.06
N SER A 4 -34.42 16.61 -10.86
CA SER A 4 -34.39 17.12 -12.24
C SER A 4 -34.72 16.07 -13.30
N LEU A 5 -34.91 14.80 -12.90
CA LEU A 5 -35.31 13.73 -13.81
C LEU A 5 -36.83 13.68 -13.93
N ASP A 6 -37.33 13.38 -15.13
CA ASP A 6 -38.74 13.01 -15.34
C ASP A 6 -39.05 11.62 -14.74
N VAL A 7 -40.34 11.30 -14.67
CA VAL A 7 -40.82 10.06 -14.04
C VAL A 7 -40.28 8.83 -14.76
N GLU A 8 -40.25 8.83 -16.09
CA GLU A 8 -39.77 7.71 -16.90
C GLU A 8 -38.29 7.41 -16.62
N ARG A 9 -37.42 8.44 -16.65
CA ARG A 9 -36.00 8.27 -16.35
C ARG A 9 -35.77 7.83 -14.91
N ARG A 10 -36.51 8.36 -13.93
CA ARG A 10 -36.42 7.90 -12.53
C ARG A 10 -36.72 6.41 -12.43
N GLN A 11 -37.82 5.95 -13.02
CA GLN A 11 -38.19 4.53 -12.99
C GLN A 11 -37.16 3.66 -13.71
N LYS A 12 -36.70 4.07 -14.91
CA LYS A 12 -35.70 3.34 -15.69
C LYS A 12 -34.38 3.20 -14.94
N TYR A 13 -33.86 4.30 -14.37
CA TYR A 13 -32.58 4.28 -13.66
C TYR A 13 -32.68 3.51 -12.35
N LEU A 14 -33.77 3.69 -11.60
CA LEU A 14 -33.99 2.93 -10.38
C LEU A 14 -34.07 1.42 -10.65
N LYS A 15 -34.79 1.01 -11.71
CA LYS A 15 -34.84 -0.40 -12.12
C LYS A 15 -33.44 -0.94 -12.43
N LYS A 16 -32.59 -0.16 -13.11
CA LYS A 16 -31.21 -0.56 -13.38
C LYS A 16 -30.38 -0.67 -12.11
N ILE A 17 -30.51 0.28 -11.17
CA ILE A 17 -29.82 0.25 -9.87
C ILE A 17 -30.23 -1.00 -9.09
N TYR A 18 -31.52 -1.31 -9.04
CA TYR A 18 -32.04 -2.53 -8.41
C TYR A 18 -31.39 -3.78 -9.01
N LEU A 19 -31.46 -3.97 -10.33
CA LEU A 19 -30.96 -5.17 -11.00
C LEU A 19 -29.44 -5.37 -10.79
N VAL A 20 -28.66 -4.30 -10.88
CA VAL A 20 -27.20 -4.38 -10.67
C VAL A 20 -26.87 -4.63 -9.20
N SER A 21 -27.61 -4.03 -8.27
CA SER A 21 -27.40 -4.26 -6.83
C SER A 21 -27.75 -5.70 -6.44
N GLU A 22 -28.82 -6.26 -7.03
CA GLU A 22 -29.20 -7.66 -6.85
C GLU A 22 -28.10 -8.60 -7.35
N GLU A 23 -27.57 -8.35 -8.55
CA GLU A 23 -26.43 -9.10 -9.09
C GLU A 23 -25.18 -9.01 -8.19
N MET A 24 -24.85 -7.81 -7.70
CA MET A 24 -23.74 -7.61 -6.77
C MET A 24 -23.94 -8.36 -5.45
N TYR A 25 -25.16 -8.36 -4.91
CA TYR A 25 -25.50 -9.11 -3.70
C TYR A 25 -25.34 -10.62 -3.92
N GLU A 26 -25.84 -11.17 -5.02
CA GLU A 26 -25.65 -12.59 -5.32
C GLU A 26 -24.18 -12.94 -5.53
N TYR A 27 -23.41 -12.09 -6.20
CA TYR A 27 -21.97 -12.28 -6.34
C TYR A 27 -21.20 -12.21 -5.02
N SER A 28 -21.65 -11.41 -4.05
CA SER A 28 -21.02 -11.34 -2.73
C SER A 28 -20.98 -12.70 -2.02
N LYS A 29 -21.93 -13.60 -2.33
CA LYS A 29 -22.03 -14.93 -1.71
C LYS A 29 -21.04 -15.94 -2.28
N VAL A 30 -20.64 -15.76 -3.54
CA VAL A 30 -19.87 -16.75 -4.32
C VAL A 30 -18.48 -16.27 -4.75
N ARG A 31 -18.25 -14.96 -4.85
CA ARG A 31 -16.96 -14.39 -5.25
C ARG A 31 -16.04 -14.18 -4.04
N SER A 32 -14.74 -14.28 -4.29
CA SER A 32 -13.71 -14.19 -3.24
C SER A 32 -13.73 -12.87 -2.48
N TRP A 33 -14.08 -11.74 -3.13
CA TRP A 33 -14.18 -10.43 -2.48
C TRP A 33 -15.25 -10.37 -1.37
N GLY A 34 -16.21 -11.31 -1.33
CA GLY A 34 -17.14 -11.42 -0.21
C GLY A 34 -16.53 -12.01 1.06
N LYS A 35 -15.33 -12.61 0.96
CA LYS A 35 -14.65 -13.35 2.04
C LYS A 35 -13.21 -12.88 2.30
N GLN A 36 -12.60 -12.18 1.35
CA GLN A 36 -11.24 -11.65 1.45
C GLN A 36 -11.26 -10.25 2.06
N PHE A 37 -11.02 -10.17 3.37
CA PHE A 37 -11.02 -8.91 4.12
C PHE A 37 -9.85 -8.01 3.73
N LEU A 38 -10.05 -6.70 3.92
CA LEU A 38 -9.06 -5.62 3.71
C LEU A 38 -8.61 -5.40 2.25
N HIS A 39 -8.74 -6.40 1.38
CA HIS A 39 -8.44 -6.30 -0.04
C HIS A 39 -9.35 -5.29 -0.75
N ASN A 40 -8.76 -4.46 -1.61
CA ASN A 40 -9.42 -3.37 -2.34
C ASN A 40 -10.78 -3.73 -3.00
N HIS A 41 -10.91 -4.94 -3.57
CA HIS A 41 -12.15 -5.39 -4.21
C HIS A 41 -13.31 -5.53 -3.23
N GLN A 42 -13.08 -5.95 -1.98
CA GLN A 42 -14.13 -6.13 -0.99
C GLN A 42 -14.78 -4.78 -0.67
N ALA A 43 -13.97 -3.81 -0.21
CA ALA A 43 -14.46 -2.51 0.20
C ALA A 43 -15.19 -1.79 -0.96
N THR A 44 -14.65 -1.90 -2.17
CA THR A 44 -15.24 -1.30 -3.38
C THR A 44 -16.61 -1.87 -3.71
N ASN A 45 -16.73 -3.20 -3.74
CA ASN A 45 -17.97 -3.85 -4.13
C ASN A 45 -19.04 -3.71 -3.04
N MET A 46 -18.65 -3.83 -1.77
CA MET A 46 -19.57 -3.63 -0.65
C MET A 46 -20.13 -2.21 -0.60
N LEU A 47 -19.30 -1.19 -0.88
CA LEU A 47 -19.77 0.19 -0.91
C LEU A 47 -20.73 0.46 -2.07
N ALA A 48 -20.47 -0.10 -3.25
CA ALA A 48 -21.40 0.01 -4.38
C ALA A 48 -22.74 -0.65 -4.07
N LEU A 49 -22.74 -1.83 -3.44
CA LEU A 49 -23.96 -2.50 -2.96
C LEU A 49 -24.70 -1.66 -1.92
N LEU A 50 -24.00 -1.10 -0.93
CA LEU A 50 -24.60 -0.22 0.08
C LEU A 50 -25.25 1.02 -0.55
N THR A 51 -24.57 1.64 -1.50
CA THR A 51 -25.09 2.82 -2.20
C THR A 51 -26.37 2.47 -2.96
N GLY A 52 -26.39 1.34 -3.66
CA GLY A 52 -27.58 0.82 -4.32
C GLY A 52 -28.73 0.57 -3.34
N ALA A 53 -28.44 -0.09 -2.22
CA ALA A 53 -29.43 -0.39 -1.18
C ALA A 53 -30.04 0.87 -0.56
N LEU A 54 -29.24 1.89 -0.25
CA LEU A 54 -29.71 3.17 0.27
C LEU A 54 -30.61 3.92 -0.74
N VAL A 55 -30.35 3.79 -2.04
CA VAL A 55 -31.15 4.45 -3.08
C VAL A 55 -32.49 3.75 -3.33
N ILE A 56 -32.52 2.41 -3.29
CA ILE A 56 -33.73 1.64 -3.60
C ILE A 56 -34.68 1.46 -2.40
N GLU A 57 -34.25 1.81 -1.19
CA GLU A 57 -34.99 1.61 0.06
C GLU A 57 -36.43 2.12 0.00
N SER A 58 -36.64 3.33 -0.55
CA SER A 58 -37.99 3.92 -0.68
C SER A 58 -38.93 3.17 -1.63
N TYR A 59 -38.44 2.17 -2.36
CA TYR A 59 -39.18 1.39 -3.35
C TYR A 59 -39.25 -0.10 -3.05
N LYS A 60 -38.20 -0.65 -2.43
CA LYS A 60 -38.02 -2.07 -2.14
C LYS A 60 -37.36 -2.24 -0.77
N GLU A 61 -38.04 -1.76 0.26
CA GLU A 61 -37.52 -1.70 1.64
C GLU A 61 -36.97 -3.03 2.14
N THR A 62 -37.72 -4.13 2.00
CA THR A 62 -37.28 -5.46 2.46
C THR A 62 -35.97 -5.89 1.80
N GLN A 63 -35.84 -5.71 0.49
CA GLN A 63 -34.64 -6.09 -0.25
C GLN A 63 -33.46 -5.18 0.12
N ALA A 64 -33.70 -3.87 0.25
CA ALA A 64 -32.71 -2.92 0.70
C ALA A 64 -32.18 -3.26 2.09
N ASN A 65 -33.05 -3.68 3.03
CA ASN A 65 -32.65 -4.08 4.37
C ASN A 65 -31.74 -5.32 4.37
N ILE A 66 -32.04 -6.33 3.55
CA ILE A 66 -31.18 -7.50 3.39
C ILE A 66 -29.79 -7.11 2.88
N TRP A 67 -29.72 -6.25 1.85
CA TRP A 67 -28.45 -5.81 1.29
C TRP A 67 -27.64 -4.94 2.26
N LYS A 68 -28.30 -4.02 2.97
CA LYS A 68 -27.66 -3.19 4.00
C LYS A 68 -27.05 -4.07 5.10
N GLN A 69 -27.80 -5.07 5.59
CA GLN A 69 -27.29 -5.98 6.61
C GLN A 69 -26.07 -6.75 6.12
N ALA A 70 -26.12 -7.32 4.91
CA ALA A 70 -25.00 -8.05 4.33
C ALA A 70 -23.73 -7.19 4.20
N VAL A 71 -23.88 -5.92 3.80
CA VAL A 71 -22.74 -5.00 3.74
C VAL A 71 -22.23 -4.67 5.13
N VAL A 72 -23.10 -4.35 6.09
CA VAL A 72 -22.70 -4.05 7.47
C VAL A 72 -21.95 -5.25 8.07
N ASP A 73 -22.43 -6.48 7.90
CA ASP A 73 -21.79 -7.68 8.44
C ASP A 73 -20.34 -7.87 7.95
N VAL A 74 -20.05 -7.49 6.71
CA VAL A 74 -18.70 -7.62 6.13
C VAL A 74 -17.83 -6.41 6.44
N MET A 75 -18.38 -5.20 6.31
CA MET A 75 -17.62 -3.98 6.52
C MET A 75 -17.30 -3.75 7.99
N GLU A 76 -18.15 -4.17 8.94
CA GLU A 76 -17.82 -4.08 10.36
C GLU A 76 -16.68 -5.03 10.74
N LYS A 77 -16.61 -6.23 10.14
CA LYS A 77 -15.43 -7.11 10.28
C LYS A 77 -14.17 -6.46 9.69
N THR A 78 -14.32 -5.75 8.58
CA THR A 78 -13.23 -5.00 7.95
C THR A 78 -12.74 -3.88 8.87
N MET A 79 -13.64 -3.08 9.45
CA MET A 79 -13.30 -2.02 10.39
C MET A 79 -12.68 -2.58 11.68
N PHE A 80 -13.16 -3.72 12.15
CA PHE A 80 -12.57 -4.44 13.27
C PHE A 80 -11.12 -4.88 12.98
N LEU A 81 -10.86 -5.48 11.81
CA LEU A 81 -9.51 -5.88 11.41
C LEU A 81 -8.57 -4.69 11.21
N LEU A 82 -9.06 -3.62 10.58
CA LEU A 82 -8.29 -2.37 10.46
C LEU A 82 -7.85 -1.84 11.82
N ASN A 83 -8.63 -2.05 12.90
CA ASN A 83 -8.26 -1.59 14.23
C ASN A 83 -6.99 -2.28 14.80
N HIS A 84 -6.58 -3.43 14.23
CA HIS A 84 -5.30 -4.08 14.54
C HIS A 84 -4.12 -3.45 13.79
N ILE A 85 -4.37 -2.68 12.73
CA ILE A 85 -3.36 -1.98 11.94
C ILE A 85 -3.13 -0.59 12.55
N VAL A 86 -2.23 -0.54 13.52
CA VAL A 86 -2.00 0.64 14.37
C VAL A 86 -1.04 1.68 13.79
N ASP A 87 -0.47 1.44 12.60
CA ASP A 87 0.39 2.39 11.90
C ASP A 87 -0.31 3.06 10.71
N GLY A 88 -1.61 2.77 10.51
CA GLY A 88 -2.43 3.37 9.45
C GLY A 88 -2.11 2.88 8.04
N SER A 89 -1.23 1.87 7.88
CA SER A 89 -0.84 1.38 6.56
C SER A 89 -1.89 0.47 5.92
N LEU A 90 -1.68 0.13 4.65
CA LEU A 90 -2.33 -0.97 3.96
C LEU A 90 -1.25 -1.74 3.20
N ASP A 91 -1.28 -3.07 3.28
CA ASP A 91 -0.25 -3.98 2.77
C ASP A 91 -0.12 -3.95 1.24
N GLU A 92 -1.23 -3.69 0.53
CA GLU A 92 -1.27 -3.53 -0.93
C GLU A 92 -0.53 -2.26 -1.45
N GLY A 93 0.14 -1.51 -0.57
CA GLY A 93 0.89 -0.31 -0.92
C GLY A 93 0.04 0.93 -1.10
N VAL A 94 0.68 2.06 -1.42
CA VAL A 94 0.03 3.39 -1.38
C VAL A 94 -1.02 3.55 -2.48
N ALA A 95 -0.76 3.02 -3.68
CA ALA A 95 -1.67 3.13 -4.81
C ALA A 95 -2.96 2.34 -4.57
N TYR A 96 -2.88 1.02 -4.29
CA TYR A 96 -4.07 0.23 -3.93
C TYR A 96 -4.64 0.63 -2.57
N GLY A 97 -3.82 1.07 -1.64
CA GLY A 97 -4.29 1.66 -0.38
C GLY A 97 -5.21 2.85 -0.60
N SER A 98 -4.93 3.71 -1.58
CA SER A 98 -5.85 4.79 -1.98
C SER A 98 -7.17 4.28 -2.56
N TYR A 99 -7.15 3.14 -3.25
CA TYR A 99 -8.33 2.45 -3.75
C TYR A 99 -9.20 1.97 -2.57
N THR A 100 -8.61 1.24 -1.63
CA THR A 100 -9.31 0.73 -0.44
C THR A 100 -9.84 1.89 0.41
N ALA A 101 -9.00 2.87 0.74
CA ALA A 101 -9.35 4.01 1.59
C ALA A 101 -10.46 4.88 1.00
N LYS A 102 -10.55 5.03 -0.33
CA LYS A 102 -11.70 5.69 -0.99
C LYS A 102 -13.03 5.06 -0.58
N SER A 103 -13.07 3.73 -0.49
CA SER A 103 -14.30 3.02 -0.17
C SER A 103 -14.56 2.96 1.34
N ILE A 104 -13.50 2.80 2.15
CA ILE A 104 -13.59 2.81 3.61
C ILE A 104 -14.08 4.16 4.14
N THR A 105 -13.53 5.28 3.67
CA THR A 105 -13.96 6.63 4.10
C THR A 105 -15.43 6.90 3.78
N GLN A 106 -15.89 6.47 2.60
CA GLN A 106 -17.31 6.55 2.24
C GLN A 106 -18.19 5.65 3.11
N TYR A 107 -17.74 4.42 3.41
CA TYR A 107 -18.46 3.54 4.33
C TYR A 107 -18.59 4.16 5.71
N VAL A 108 -17.50 4.66 6.29
CA VAL A 108 -17.49 5.30 7.61
C VAL A 108 -18.46 6.48 7.65
N PHE A 109 -18.44 7.34 6.62
CA PHE A 109 -19.38 8.46 6.51
C PHE A 109 -20.84 8.00 6.43
N LEU A 110 -21.15 7.07 5.52
CA LEU A 110 -22.51 6.60 5.27
C LEU A 110 -23.06 5.78 6.44
N ALA A 111 -22.23 4.96 7.08
CA ALA A 111 -22.61 4.17 8.24
C ALA A 111 -22.98 5.07 9.42
N LYS A 112 -22.21 6.13 9.66
CA LYS A 112 -22.56 7.13 10.68
C LYS A 112 -23.85 7.85 10.34
N ARG A 113 -23.98 8.32 9.09
CA ARG A 113 -25.12 9.11 8.63
C ARG A 113 -26.44 8.34 8.61
N HIS A 114 -26.42 7.10 8.13
CA HIS A 114 -27.64 6.33 7.86
C HIS A 114 -27.95 5.28 8.93
N PHE A 115 -26.95 4.81 9.68
CA PHE A 115 -27.12 3.76 10.69
C PHE A 115 -26.72 4.19 12.11
N GLY A 116 -26.12 5.38 12.27
CA GLY A 116 -25.61 5.84 13.56
C GLY A 116 -24.33 5.13 14.02
N ILE A 117 -23.77 4.21 13.23
CA ILE A 117 -22.56 3.44 13.52
C ILE A 117 -21.34 4.38 13.40
N ASN A 118 -20.59 4.56 14.49
CA ASN A 118 -19.47 5.51 14.54
C ASN A 118 -18.11 4.79 14.58
N HIS A 119 -17.23 5.12 13.63
CA HIS A 119 -15.88 4.59 13.54
C HIS A 119 -14.78 5.63 13.73
N PHE A 120 -15.09 6.88 14.06
CA PHE A 120 -14.07 7.95 14.12
C PHE A 120 -12.95 7.69 15.14
N GLU A 121 -13.18 6.80 16.11
CA GLU A 121 -12.17 6.41 17.10
C GLU A 121 -11.24 5.27 16.66
N ASN A 122 -11.44 4.70 15.48
CA ASN A 122 -10.66 3.57 14.96
C ASN A 122 -9.16 3.92 14.85
N ASN A 123 -8.30 3.01 15.33
CA ASN A 123 -6.85 3.22 15.39
C ASN A 123 -6.24 3.49 14.01
N TRP A 124 -6.68 2.75 13.00
CA TRP A 124 -6.18 2.92 11.63
C TRP A 124 -6.55 4.29 11.08
N LEU A 125 -7.79 4.75 11.25
CA LEU A 125 -8.22 6.07 10.77
C LEU A 125 -7.38 7.21 11.37
N LYS A 126 -7.08 7.13 12.67
CA LYS A 126 -6.25 8.12 13.38
C LYS A 126 -4.82 8.19 12.84
N MET A 127 -4.30 7.07 12.34
CA MET A 127 -2.93 6.96 11.85
C MET A 127 -2.80 7.08 10.33
N HIS A 128 -3.89 6.89 9.58
CA HIS A 128 -3.86 6.79 8.11
C HIS A 128 -3.34 8.05 7.40
N PHE A 129 -3.39 9.22 8.05
CA PHE A 129 -2.72 10.42 7.52
C PHE A 129 -1.23 10.20 7.29
N TRP A 130 -0.55 9.54 8.24
CA TRP A 130 0.89 9.27 8.16
C TRP A 130 1.23 8.30 7.04
N PHE A 131 0.32 7.40 6.67
CA PHE A 131 0.51 6.55 5.51
C PHE A 131 0.61 7.34 4.21
N TYR A 132 -0.18 8.41 4.04
CA TYR A 132 -0.05 9.30 2.87
C TYR A 132 1.11 10.27 2.98
N TYR A 133 1.35 10.86 4.15
CA TYR A 133 2.42 11.85 4.35
C TYR A 133 3.80 11.21 4.31
N SER A 134 4.02 10.15 5.08
CA SER A 134 5.34 9.55 5.27
C SER A 134 5.79 8.65 4.11
N THR A 135 4.97 8.45 3.08
CA THR A 135 5.33 7.68 1.88
C THR A 135 5.50 8.56 0.63
N LEU A 136 5.40 9.88 0.80
CA LEU A 136 5.46 10.85 -0.28
C LEU A 136 6.91 11.32 -0.50
N LEU A 137 7.41 11.20 -1.73
CA LEU A 137 8.73 11.68 -2.10
C LEU A 137 8.76 13.23 -2.15
N PRO A 138 9.95 13.83 -2.03
CA PRO A 138 10.14 15.26 -2.19
C PRO A 138 9.45 15.83 -3.44
N GLY A 139 8.69 16.91 -3.27
CA GLY A 139 7.96 17.56 -4.35
C GLY A 139 6.51 17.14 -4.53
N PHE A 140 5.98 16.26 -3.68
CA PHE A 140 4.54 15.94 -3.58
C PHE A 140 3.91 15.31 -4.84
N GLN A 141 4.71 14.66 -5.69
CA GLN A 141 4.24 14.08 -6.96
C GLN A 141 4.25 12.55 -7.01
N ARG A 142 5.18 11.92 -6.28
CA ARG A 142 5.46 10.48 -6.32
C ARG A 142 5.37 9.87 -4.94
N THR A 143 4.87 8.64 -4.86
CA THR A 143 4.90 7.86 -3.61
C THR A 143 6.01 6.81 -3.69
N VAL A 144 6.26 6.13 -2.57
CA VAL A 144 7.32 5.12 -2.42
C VAL A 144 7.26 3.99 -3.48
N GLY A 145 6.07 3.68 -4.01
CA GLY A 145 5.91 2.75 -5.13
C GLY A 145 6.01 1.26 -4.78
N ILE A 146 5.99 0.90 -3.49
CA ILE A 146 5.99 -0.49 -3.00
C ILE A 146 4.71 -1.21 -3.43
N ALA A 147 4.83 -2.52 -3.70
CA ALA A 147 3.79 -3.41 -4.21
C ALA A 147 3.29 -3.00 -5.61
N ASP A 148 2.22 -3.63 -6.11
CA ASP A 148 1.62 -3.23 -7.37
C ASP A 148 1.14 -1.77 -7.29
N SER A 149 1.87 -0.87 -7.95
CA SER A 149 1.65 0.56 -7.81
C SER A 149 1.66 1.28 -9.17
N ASN A 150 1.08 2.47 -9.22
CA ASN A 150 1.51 3.48 -10.18
C ASN A 150 2.56 4.39 -9.53
N TYR A 151 2.90 5.51 -10.17
CA TYR A 151 3.86 6.47 -9.59
C TYR A 151 3.37 7.14 -8.29
N ASN A 152 2.08 7.09 -7.95
CA ASN A 152 1.52 7.82 -6.82
C ASN A 152 0.29 7.16 -6.16
N TRP A 153 -0.92 7.49 -6.61
CA TRP A 153 -2.21 7.00 -6.09
C TRP A 153 -3.13 6.63 -7.24
N PHE A 154 -3.96 5.60 -7.05
CA PHE A 154 -5.03 5.30 -8.01
C PHE A 154 -6.23 6.22 -7.85
N TYR A 155 -6.59 6.63 -6.63
CA TYR A 155 -7.79 7.43 -6.36
C TYR A 155 -7.50 8.55 -5.35
N GLY A 156 -7.90 9.79 -5.68
CA GLY A 156 -7.61 10.96 -4.86
C GLY A 156 -6.11 11.33 -4.89
N PRO A 157 -5.43 11.44 -3.73
CA PRO A 157 -5.89 11.14 -2.37
C PRO A 157 -6.53 12.33 -1.64
N GLU A 158 -6.74 13.47 -2.31
CA GLU A 158 -7.25 14.69 -1.70
C GLU A 158 -8.59 14.47 -0.98
N SER A 159 -9.48 13.68 -1.57
CA SER A 159 -10.77 13.34 -0.95
C SER A 159 -10.60 12.62 0.38
N GLN A 160 -9.67 11.68 0.48
CA GLN A 160 -9.39 10.94 1.70
C GLN A 160 -8.72 11.84 2.74
N LEU A 161 -7.81 12.72 2.31
CA LEU A 161 -7.12 13.65 3.20
C LEU A 161 -8.06 14.67 3.84
N VAL A 162 -8.94 15.29 3.06
CA VAL A 162 -9.92 16.25 3.61
C VAL A 162 -10.98 15.55 4.47
N PHE A 163 -11.30 14.28 4.18
CA PHE A 163 -12.12 13.46 5.07
C PHE A 163 -11.43 13.25 6.42
N LEU A 164 -10.16 12.83 6.42
CA LEU A 164 -9.40 12.62 7.64
C LEU A 164 -9.31 13.92 8.45
N ASP A 165 -9.08 15.06 7.81
CA ASP A 165 -9.00 16.32 8.54
C ASP A 165 -10.35 16.71 9.15
N THR A 166 -11.43 16.66 8.37
CA THR A 166 -12.76 17.06 8.83
C THR A 166 -13.30 16.18 9.95
N PHE A 167 -13.10 14.86 9.88
CA PHE A 167 -13.77 13.91 10.77
C PHE A 167 -12.85 13.29 11.83
N ILE A 168 -11.53 13.32 11.64
CA ILE A 168 -10.58 12.57 12.49
C ILE A 168 -9.54 13.51 13.13
N LEU A 169 -8.72 14.19 12.33
CA LEU A 169 -7.56 14.96 12.81
C LEU A 169 -7.93 16.34 13.35
N GLN A 170 -8.80 17.06 12.65
CA GLN A 170 -9.24 18.43 12.96
C GLN A 170 -8.08 19.39 13.23
N SER A 171 -7.03 19.32 12.39
CA SER A 171 -5.77 20.03 12.61
C SER A 171 -5.38 20.99 11.48
N GLY A 172 -5.98 20.82 10.29
CA GLY A 172 -5.56 21.52 9.08
C GLY A 172 -4.50 20.77 8.26
N ALA A 173 -3.91 19.70 8.81
CA ALA A 173 -2.84 18.92 8.16
C ALA A 173 -3.31 18.16 6.92
N GLY A 174 -4.53 17.60 6.97
CA GLY A 174 -5.10 16.90 5.80
C GLY A 174 -5.44 17.88 4.68
N ASN A 175 -6.05 19.02 5.00
CA ASN A 175 -6.33 20.10 4.06
C ASN A 175 -5.04 20.65 3.44
N TRP A 176 -3.99 20.83 4.24
CA TRP A 176 -2.69 21.26 3.76
C TRP A 176 -2.06 20.25 2.80
N LEU A 177 -2.02 18.96 3.15
CA LEU A 177 -1.40 17.96 2.28
C LEU A 177 -2.19 17.79 0.98
N ALA A 178 -3.52 17.81 1.04
CA ALA A 178 -4.38 17.80 -0.15
C ALA A 178 -4.08 19.00 -1.06
N HIS A 179 -3.87 20.20 -0.48
CA HIS A 179 -3.46 21.38 -1.24
C HIS A 179 -2.09 21.20 -1.90
N GLN A 180 -1.08 20.69 -1.18
CA GLN A 180 0.25 20.46 -1.75
C GLN A 180 0.21 19.48 -2.92
N ILE A 181 -0.50 18.35 -2.77
CA ILE A 181 -0.64 17.35 -3.82
C ILE A 181 -1.36 17.94 -5.04
N ARG A 182 -2.48 18.65 -4.83
CA ARG A 182 -3.23 19.28 -5.92
C ARG A 182 -2.39 20.31 -6.67
N LYS A 183 -1.62 21.13 -5.94
CA LYS A 183 -0.74 22.16 -6.48
C LYS A 183 0.37 21.57 -7.36
N HIS A 184 0.95 20.45 -6.93
CA HIS A 184 2.11 19.83 -7.60
C HIS A 184 1.73 18.71 -8.58
N ARG A 185 0.46 18.36 -8.69
CA ARG A 185 -0.01 17.26 -9.54
C ARG A 185 0.57 17.33 -10.97
N PRO A 186 1.18 16.23 -11.48
CA PRO A 186 1.76 16.20 -12.82
C PRO A 186 0.73 16.53 -13.91
N LYS A 187 1.13 17.34 -14.89
CA LYS A 187 0.27 17.75 -16.02
C LYS A 187 0.53 16.94 -17.29
N ASP A 188 1.70 16.34 -17.39
CA ASP A 188 2.20 15.55 -18.51
C ASP A 188 3.14 14.44 -18.01
N GLY A 189 3.48 13.52 -18.92
CA GLY A 189 4.38 12.40 -18.63
C GLY A 189 3.72 11.19 -17.93
N PRO A 190 4.54 10.21 -17.50
CA PRO A 190 4.05 8.91 -17.05
C PRO A 190 3.38 8.94 -15.66
N MET A 191 3.50 10.04 -14.93
CA MET A 191 2.91 10.22 -13.60
C MET A 191 1.49 10.80 -13.60
N VAL A 192 0.96 11.16 -14.77
CA VAL A 192 -0.39 11.71 -14.89
C VAL A 192 -1.42 10.65 -14.53
N GLN A 193 -2.43 11.04 -13.76
CA GLN A 193 -3.52 10.15 -13.41
C GLN A 193 -4.31 9.71 -14.64
N SER A 194 -4.67 8.42 -14.67
CA SER A 194 -5.45 7.85 -15.78
C SER A 194 -6.80 8.56 -15.95
N THR A 195 -7.28 8.62 -17.19
CA THR A 195 -8.59 9.22 -17.52
C THR A 195 -9.76 8.54 -16.81
N ALA A 196 -9.62 7.24 -16.51
CA ALA A 196 -10.63 6.45 -15.81
C ALA A 196 -10.72 6.78 -14.31
N GLN A 197 -9.67 7.34 -13.71
CA GLN A 197 -9.56 7.51 -12.25
C GLN A 197 -9.59 8.97 -11.81
N ARG A 198 -9.00 9.88 -12.59
CA ARG A 198 -8.63 11.24 -12.18
C ARG A 198 -9.74 12.13 -11.60
N TRP A 199 -11.01 11.84 -11.90
CA TRP A 199 -12.16 12.64 -11.45
C TRP A 199 -13.10 11.90 -10.51
N SER A 200 -12.80 10.64 -10.19
CA SER A 200 -13.70 9.74 -9.49
C SER A 200 -14.04 10.16 -8.05
N THR A 201 -13.18 10.94 -7.39
CA THR A 201 -13.34 11.37 -5.99
C THR A 201 -13.57 12.87 -5.81
N LEU A 202 -13.69 13.64 -6.90
CA LEU A 202 -13.89 15.10 -6.80
C LEU A 202 -15.16 15.48 -6.03
N HIS A 203 -16.21 14.67 -6.16
CA HIS A 203 -17.49 14.92 -5.52
C HIS A 203 -17.42 14.71 -4.00
N THR A 204 -16.73 13.67 -3.52
CA THR A 204 -16.53 13.42 -2.09
C THR A 204 -15.54 14.41 -1.49
N GLU A 205 -14.49 14.78 -2.23
CA GLU A 205 -13.57 15.86 -1.85
C GLU A 205 -14.31 17.17 -1.59
N PHE A 206 -15.20 17.56 -2.52
CA PHE A 206 -16.03 18.75 -2.35
C PHE A 206 -16.97 18.66 -1.14
N LEU A 207 -17.60 17.50 -0.94
CA LEU A 207 -18.58 17.30 0.15
C LEU A 207 -17.94 17.24 1.54
N TRP A 208 -16.71 16.75 1.64
CA TRP A 208 -16.04 16.53 2.92
C TRP A 208 -15.04 17.60 3.31
N TYR A 209 -14.68 18.50 2.39
CA TYR A 209 -13.81 19.62 2.71
C TYR A 209 -14.46 20.57 3.73
N ASN A 210 -13.79 20.76 4.87
CA ASN A 210 -14.16 21.76 5.86
C ASN A 210 -13.27 22.99 5.72
N ALA A 211 -13.84 24.11 5.29
CA ALA A 211 -13.13 25.38 5.09
C ALA A 211 -12.75 26.11 6.40
N GLU A 212 -13.35 25.73 7.53
CA GLU A 212 -13.02 26.29 8.85
C GLU A 212 -11.66 25.78 9.35
N LEU A 213 -11.22 24.62 8.87
CA LEU A 213 -9.90 24.06 9.14
C LEU A 213 -8.89 24.65 8.15
N LEU A 214 -8.20 25.72 8.57
CA LEU A 214 -7.18 26.36 7.74
C LEU A 214 -6.03 25.39 7.43
N PRO A 215 -5.46 25.40 6.21
CA PRO A 215 -4.39 24.48 5.85
C PRO A 215 -3.10 24.78 6.62
N TYR A 216 -2.73 23.91 7.56
CA TYR A 216 -1.48 23.97 8.31
C TYR A 216 -0.64 22.71 8.10
N PRO A 217 0.67 22.83 7.83
CA PRO A 217 1.53 21.64 7.76
C PRO A 217 1.62 20.93 9.12
N PRO A 218 1.99 19.63 9.14
CA PRO A 218 2.45 18.98 10.37
C PRO A 218 3.56 19.78 11.07
N SER A 219 3.64 19.67 12.39
CA SER A 219 4.59 20.46 13.20
C SER A 219 6.07 20.19 12.88
N ASP A 220 6.37 19.04 12.27
CA ASP A 220 7.70 18.60 11.86
C ASP A 220 7.92 18.71 10.34
N TYR A 221 7.09 19.50 9.64
CA TYR A 221 7.33 19.85 8.24
C TYR A 221 8.68 20.57 8.07
N ASP A 222 9.30 20.40 6.89
CA ASP A 222 10.66 20.83 6.56
C ASP A 222 11.80 20.16 7.36
N ILE A 223 11.50 19.18 8.21
CA ILE A 223 12.51 18.39 8.93
C ILE A 223 12.57 16.98 8.32
N ALA A 224 13.75 16.58 7.85
CA ALA A 224 13.97 15.22 7.38
C ALA A 224 13.90 14.24 8.56
N LYS A 225 12.86 13.41 8.57
CA LYS A 225 12.55 12.52 9.69
C LYS A 225 12.29 11.11 9.22
N MET A 226 12.77 10.16 10.00
CA MET A 226 12.47 8.74 9.86
C MET A 226 11.06 8.43 10.37
N HIS A 227 10.31 7.66 9.60
CA HIS A 227 9.03 7.09 9.99
C HIS A 227 9.08 5.57 9.86
N VAL A 228 8.52 4.85 10.83
CA VAL A 228 8.47 3.38 10.84
C VAL A 228 7.02 2.95 10.84
N PHE A 229 6.67 2.08 9.88
CA PHE A 229 5.40 1.39 9.77
C PHE A 229 5.57 -0.04 10.30
N PRO A 230 5.43 -0.29 11.62
CA PRO A 230 5.71 -1.60 12.22
C PRO A 230 4.75 -2.72 11.80
N ASN A 231 3.55 -2.39 11.32
CA ASN A 231 2.64 -3.37 10.74
C ASN A 231 3.05 -3.67 9.29
N TRP A 232 3.34 -2.63 8.50
CA TRP A 232 3.73 -2.83 7.10
C TRP A 232 5.13 -3.45 6.93
N GLY A 233 6.02 -3.20 7.89
CA GLY A 233 7.44 -3.51 7.77
C GLY A 233 8.18 -2.56 6.84
N VAL A 234 7.82 -1.27 6.86
CA VAL A 234 8.44 -0.23 6.02
C VAL A 234 9.03 0.88 6.88
N VAL A 235 10.24 1.31 6.54
CA VAL A 235 10.86 2.53 7.06
C VAL A 235 10.95 3.55 5.92
N THR A 236 10.65 4.81 6.20
CA THR A 236 10.89 5.92 5.28
C THR A 236 11.65 7.03 5.97
N TYR A 237 12.32 7.88 5.20
CA TYR A 237 13.03 9.07 5.67
C TYR A 237 12.88 10.20 4.68
N GLY A 238 12.70 11.43 5.20
CA GLY A 238 12.63 12.65 4.39
C GLY A 238 11.36 12.75 3.52
N ALA A 239 10.28 12.11 3.97
CA ALA A 239 9.00 12.15 3.30
C ALA A 239 8.30 13.52 3.42
N GLY A 240 7.48 13.86 2.43
CA GLY A 240 6.66 15.07 2.45
C GLY A 240 7.43 16.38 2.34
N LEU A 241 8.73 16.35 2.01
CA LEU A 241 9.57 17.54 1.87
C LEU A 241 9.38 18.24 0.51
N PRO A 242 9.75 19.54 0.38
CA PRO A 242 9.85 20.19 -0.93
C PRO A 242 10.92 19.57 -1.82
N ASN A 243 10.77 19.70 -3.14
CA ASN A 243 11.82 19.26 -4.09
C ASN A 243 12.97 20.27 -4.09
N THR A 244 14.03 20.00 -3.32
CA THR A 244 15.25 20.81 -3.26
C THR A 244 16.49 19.93 -3.31
N GLN A 245 17.63 20.52 -3.67
CA GLN A 245 18.90 19.79 -3.73
C GLN A 245 19.41 19.28 -2.37
N ALA A 246 18.82 19.70 -1.25
CA ALA A 246 19.20 19.24 0.08
C ALA A 246 18.30 18.10 0.60
N ASN A 247 17.14 17.88 -0.04
CA ASN A 247 16.13 16.95 0.48
C ASN A 247 16.28 15.58 -0.16
N THR A 248 16.34 14.56 0.69
CA THR A 248 16.57 13.17 0.28
C THR A 248 15.48 12.29 0.81
N PHE A 249 15.03 11.36 -0.03
CA PHE A 249 14.13 10.31 0.38
C PHE A 249 14.83 8.95 0.36
N LEU A 250 14.60 8.16 1.40
CA LEU A 250 15.05 6.79 1.51
C LEU A 250 13.88 5.96 2.03
N SER A 251 13.66 4.78 1.46
CA SER A 251 12.76 3.79 2.03
C SER A 251 13.43 2.43 2.13
N PHE A 252 12.99 1.61 3.08
CA PHE A 252 13.41 0.22 3.24
C PHE A 252 12.21 -0.63 3.61
N LYS A 253 12.01 -1.77 2.96
CA LYS A 253 10.94 -2.73 3.28
C LYS A 253 11.55 -4.04 3.75
N SER A 254 11.11 -4.53 4.91
CA SER A 254 11.33 -5.90 5.36
C SER A 254 10.25 -6.24 6.39
N GLY A 255 9.21 -6.94 5.95
CA GLY A 255 7.99 -7.13 6.73
C GLY A 255 7.30 -8.46 6.45
N LYS A 256 6.30 -8.75 7.27
CA LYS A 256 5.47 -9.96 7.14
C LYS A 256 4.48 -9.81 5.98
N LEU A 257 4.24 -10.89 5.25
CA LEU A 257 3.21 -10.96 4.20
C LEU A 257 1.83 -10.54 4.76
N GLY A 258 1.10 -9.69 4.05
CA GLY A 258 -0.17 -9.09 4.45
C GLY A 258 -0.04 -8.00 5.53
N GLY A 259 1.18 -7.69 5.97
CA GLY A 259 1.45 -6.92 7.18
C GLY A 259 1.26 -7.73 8.46
N ARG A 260 1.91 -7.30 9.54
CA ARG A 260 2.01 -8.02 10.82
C ARG A 260 0.66 -8.43 11.39
N ALA A 261 -0.34 -7.56 11.36
CA ALA A 261 -1.67 -7.83 11.91
C ALA A 261 -2.36 -8.98 11.16
N VAL A 262 -2.36 -8.95 9.82
CA VAL A 262 -2.96 -10.02 9.01
C VAL A 262 -2.17 -11.31 9.20
N TYR A 263 -0.84 -11.24 9.10
CA TYR A 263 0.03 -12.40 9.29
C TYR A 263 -0.24 -13.06 10.64
N ASP A 264 -0.18 -12.31 11.74
CA ASP A 264 -0.37 -12.86 13.09
C ASP A 264 -1.81 -13.41 13.26
N ILE A 265 -2.83 -12.78 12.68
CA ILE A 265 -4.21 -13.30 12.69
C ILE A 265 -4.31 -14.63 11.93
N VAL A 266 -3.67 -14.75 10.77
CA VAL A 266 -3.68 -15.98 9.98
C VAL A 266 -3.00 -17.13 10.71
N HIS A 267 -1.86 -16.86 11.36
CA HIS A 267 -1.04 -17.89 12.00
C HIS A 267 -1.51 -18.26 13.41
N PHE A 268 -1.98 -17.29 14.20
CA PHE A 268 -2.52 -17.55 15.54
C PHE A 268 -4.00 -17.90 15.56
N GLN A 269 -4.72 -17.61 14.47
CA GLN A 269 -6.15 -17.90 14.30
C GLN A 269 -7.02 -17.43 15.49
N PRO A 270 -6.90 -16.18 15.97
CA PRO A 270 -7.63 -15.71 17.15
C PRO A 270 -9.14 -15.56 16.91
N TYR A 271 -9.60 -15.60 15.65
CA TYR A 271 -10.97 -15.33 15.26
C TYR A 271 -11.59 -16.49 14.47
N SER A 272 -12.67 -17.06 14.99
CA SER A 272 -13.36 -18.21 14.38
C SER A 272 -13.98 -17.96 13.01
N TRP A 273 -14.14 -16.69 12.62
CA TRP A 273 -14.69 -16.28 11.32
C TRP A 273 -13.62 -15.97 10.27
N VAL A 274 -12.34 -16.13 10.61
CA VAL A 274 -11.20 -16.01 9.69
C VAL A 274 -10.70 -17.41 9.33
N ASP A 275 -10.76 -17.79 8.05
CA ASP A 275 -10.29 -19.09 7.53
C ASP A 275 -8.87 -18.95 6.95
N GLY A 276 -7.92 -18.59 7.81
CA GLY A 276 -6.51 -18.36 7.44
C GLY A 276 -6.34 -17.47 6.20
N TRP A 277 -5.42 -17.85 5.31
CA TRP A 277 -5.15 -17.14 4.07
C TRP A 277 -6.32 -17.09 3.07
N ARG A 278 -7.38 -17.91 3.23
CA ARG A 278 -8.58 -17.82 2.38
C ARG A 278 -9.42 -16.58 2.68
N SER A 279 -9.22 -16.00 3.87
CA SER A 279 -9.87 -14.76 4.30
C SER A 279 -9.09 -13.50 3.92
N PHE A 280 -7.95 -13.61 3.26
CA PHE A 280 -7.12 -12.46 2.84
C PHE A 280 -6.59 -12.68 1.40
N ASN A 281 -5.96 -11.64 0.84
CA ASN A 281 -5.40 -11.70 -0.51
C ASN A 281 -4.21 -10.74 -0.65
N PRO A 282 -2.98 -11.20 -0.39
CA PRO A 282 -1.77 -10.42 -0.62
C PRO A 282 -1.26 -10.54 -2.07
N GLY A 283 -2.11 -10.88 -3.05
CA GLY A 283 -1.68 -11.12 -4.44
C GLY A 283 -1.04 -9.92 -5.14
N HIS A 284 -1.30 -8.71 -4.64
CA HIS A 284 -0.73 -7.44 -5.09
C HIS A 284 0.62 -7.12 -4.43
N GLU A 285 1.04 -7.84 -3.39
CA GLU A 285 2.39 -7.72 -2.84
C GLU A 285 3.45 -8.27 -3.80
N HIS A 286 4.69 -7.85 -3.58
CA HIS A 286 5.84 -8.26 -4.37
C HIS A 286 6.80 -9.15 -3.55
N PRO A 287 7.61 -9.98 -4.22
CA PRO A 287 8.78 -10.62 -3.61
C PRO A 287 9.91 -9.59 -3.42
N ASP A 288 9.74 -8.68 -2.46
CA ASP A 288 10.49 -7.43 -2.28
C ASP A 288 11.05 -7.23 -0.85
N GLN A 289 11.17 -8.29 -0.04
CA GLN A 289 11.71 -8.15 1.32
C GLN A 289 13.19 -7.77 1.27
N ASN A 290 13.63 -6.86 2.13
CA ASN A 290 14.90 -6.13 2.07
C ASN A 290 15.08 -5.21 0.84
N SER A 291 14.01 -4.83 0.12
CA SER A 291 14.09 -3.79 -0.90
C SER A 291 14.30 -2.41 -0.30
N PHE A 292 14.79 -1.48 -1.12
CA PHE A 292 14.92 -0.07 -0.75
C PHE A 292 14.75 0.83 -1.97
N THR A 293 14.41 2.09 -1.71
CA THR A 293 14.47 3.16 -2.71
C THR A 293 15.34 4.29 -2.19
N PHE A 294 15.99 5.00 -3.10
CA PHE A 294 16.87 6.11 -2.75
C PHE A 294 16.71 7.23 -3.78
N ALA A 295 16.28 8.40 -3.31
CA ALA A 295 16.10 9.59 -4.11
C ALA A 295 16.87 10.77 -3.48
N PRO A 296 18.20 10.84 -3.67
CA PRO A 296 19.00 11.95 -3.18
C PRO A 296 18.63 13.24 -3.93
N ASN A 297 18.62 14.36 -3.21
CA ASN A 297 18.41 15.70 -3.80
C ASN A 297 17.08 15.83 -4.57
N GLY A 298 16.06 15.06 -4.16
CA GLY A 298 14.77 14.97 -4.83
C GLY A 298 14.77 14.21 -6.17
N GLN A 299 15.91 13.67 -6.61
CA GLN A 299 16.02 12.90 -7.85
C GLN A 299 16.02 11.40 -7.55
N VAL A 300 15.12 10.66 -8.18
CA VAL A 300 15.03 9.22 -8.01
C VAL A 300 16.25 8.52 -8.62
N PHE A 301 17.05 7.85 -7.79
CA PHE A 301 18.24 7.12 -8.20
C PHE A 301 18.04 5.60 -8.16
N VAL A 302 17.51 5.08 -7.06
CA VAL A 302 17.01 3.71 -6.94
C VAL A 302 15.51 3.76 -6.73
N SER A 303 14.73 3.23 -7.67
CA SER A 303 13.26 3.23 -7.65
C SER A 303 12.70 1.84 -7.46
N GLU A 304 11.44 1.74 -7.03
CA GLU A 304 10.64 0.52 -7.23
C GLU A 304 10.34 0.32 -8.73
N ALA A 305 9.87 -0.87 -9.10
CA ALA A 305 9.50 -1.20 -10.48
C ALA A 305 8.02 -0.95 -10.83
N LEU A 306 7.20 -0.53 -9.85
CA LEU A 306 5.73 -0.34 -9.98
C LEU A 306 5.01 -1.65 -10.33
N TYR A 307 3.78 -1.55 -10.84
CA TYR A 307 2.95 -2.69 -11.22
C TYR A 307 3.66 -3.64 -12.21
N GLY A 308 3.75 -4.93 -11.86
CA GLY A 308 4.44 -5.91 -12.69
C GLY A 308 4.16 -7.37 -12.34
N PRO A 309 4.73 -8.32 -13.11
CA PRO A 309 4.74 -9.72 -12.72
C PRO A 309 5.54 -9.89 -11.42
N LYS A 310 5.18 -10.88 -10.61
CA LYS A 310 5.82 -11.13 -9.31
C LYS A 310 7.08 -11.94 -9.51
N LEU A 311 8.18 -11.22 -9.74
CA LEU A 311 9.51 -11.76 -9.98
C LEU A 311 10.50 -11.02 -9.09
N SER A 312 11.32 -11.74 -8.33
CA SER A 312 12.22 -11.11 -7.34
C SER A 312 13.23 -10.18 -7.99
N HIS A 313 13.73 -10.53 -9.17
CA HIS A 313 14.70 -9.72 -9.91
C HIS A 313 14.14 -8.41 -10.46
N LEU A 314 12.82 -8.17 -10.36
CA LEU A 314 12.20 -6.88 -10.66
C LEU A 314 12.10 -5.96 -9.43
N ASN A 315 12.54 -6.43 -8.26
CA ASN A 315 12.63 -5.64 -7.04
C ASN A 315 14.09 -5.43 -6.65
N ASN A 316 14.37 -4.47 -5.77
CA ASN A 316 15.73 -4.14 -5.36
C ASN A 316 16.28 -5.12 -4.30
N VAL A 317 16.28 -6.42 -4.61
CA VAL A 317 16.55 -7.52 -3.66
C VAL A 317 17.69 -8.44 -4.15
N LEU A 318 18.00 -9.46 -3.35
CA LEU A 318 18.95 -10.51 -3.69
C LEU A 318 18.23 -11.73 -4.28
N VAL A 319 18.87 -12.41 -5.23
CA VAL A 319 18.51 -13.76 -5.71
C VAL A 319 19.74 -14.66 -5.66
N PHE A 320 19.52 -15.98 -5.59
CA PHE A 320 20.58 -16.96 -5.36
C PHE A 320 20.60 -18.07 -6.40
N ALA A 321 21.77 -18.64 -6.65
CA ALA A 321 21.96 -19.79 -7.52
C ALA A 321 23.13 -20.69 -7.07
N PRO A 322 23.13 -21.97 -7.50
CA PRO A 322 22.00 -22.69 -8.08
C PRO A 322 20.96 -23.03 -7.00
N SER A 323 19.67 -22.83 -7.30
CA SER A 323 18.61 -23.23 -6.37
C SER A 323 17.92 -24.53 -6.80
N PRO A 324 17.73 -25.52 -5.90
CA PRO A 324 17.00 -26.75 -6.19
C PRO A 324 15.53 -26.54 -6.56
N THR A 325 14.94 -25.44 -6.10
CA THR A 325 13.51 -25.13 -6.21
C THR A 325 13.19 -24.04 -7.23
N SER A 326 14.18 -23.60 -8.01
CA SER A 326 13.99 -22.57 -9.04
C SER A 326 12.86 -22.97 -10.01
N GLN A 327 11.97 -22.03 -10.35
CA GLN A 327 10.81 -22.33 -11.19
C GLN A 327 10.89 -21.65 -12.57
N CYS A 328 11.15 -20.34 -12.61
CA CYS A 328 11.05 -19.54 -13.84
C CYS A 328 12.34 -18.89 -14.32
N ASN A 329 13.44 -18.93 -13.54
CA ASN A 329 14.70 -18.27 -13.89
C ASN A 329 15.94 -19.15 -13.68
N GLN A 330 15.85 -20.43 -14.04
CA GLN A 330 16.91 -21.42 -13.82
C GLN A 330 18.31 -20.91 -14.27
N PRO A 331 19.36 -21.03 -13.42
CA PRO A 331 19.40 -21.72 -12.13
C PRO A 331 19.05 -20.84 -10.90
N TRP A 332 18.57 -19.62 -11.13
CA TRP A 332 18.31 -18.62 -10.10
C TRP A 332 16.91 -18.72 -9.49
N GLU A 333 16.85 -18.49 -8.18
CA GLU A 333 15.61 -18.32 -7.45
C GLU A 333 15.74 -17.14 -6.49
N GLY A 334 14.66 -16.37 -6.37
CA GLY A 334 14.53 -15.30 -5.40
C GLY A 334 13.61 -15.70 -4.25
N GLN A 335 12.70 -14.80 -3.88
CA GLN A 335 11.82 -14.97 -2.74
C GLN A 335 10.58 -15.79 -3.08
N LEU A 336 9.99 -16.38 -2.05
CA LEU A 336 8.79 -17.21 -2.11
C LEU A 336 7.62 -16.46 -2.75
N GLY A 337 6.75 -17.22 -3.41
CA GLY A 337 5.56 -16.71 -4.09
C GLY A 337 5.78 -16.11 -5.49
N GLU A 338 7.01 -16.06 -6.00
CA GLU A 338 7.31 -15.52 -7.33
C GLU A 338 6.85 -16.42 -8.51
N CYS A 339 7.18 -16.01 -9.73
CA CYS A 339 6.90 -16.70 -11.00
C CYS A 339 5.42 -16.74 -11.40
N SER A 340 4.70 -15.63 -11.20
CA SER A 340 3.31 -15.47 -11.64
C SER A 340 2.93 -13.99 -11.80
N GLN A 341 1.78 -13.71 -12.40
CA GLN A 341 1.20 -12.36 -12.46
C GLN A 341 0.82 -11.84 -11.07
N TRP A 342 0.31 -12.74 -10.22
CA TRP A 342 -0.07 -12.48 -8.83
C TRP A 342 0.85 -13.27 -7.91
N LEU A 343 1.15 -12.73 -6.73
CA LEU A 343 2.00 -13.40 -5.77
C LEU A 343 1.32 -14.70 -5.40
N LYS A 344 2.04 -15.81 -5.30
CA LYS A 344 1.47 -17.07 -4.84
C LYS A 344 1.66 -17.14 -3.33
N TRP A 345 0.59 -16.99 -2.55
CA TRP A 345 0.67 -17.08 -1.08
C TRP A 345 0.05 -18.36 -0.51
N THR A 346 -0.70 -19.12 -1.32
CA THR A 346 -1.36 -20.36 -0.86
C THR A 346 -0.59 -21.64 -1.23
N THR A 347 0.62 -21.51 -1.75
CA THR A 347 1.44 -22.64 -2.21
C THR A 347 2.66 -22.82 -1.32
N ASP A 348 2.91 -24.05 -0.89
CA ASP A 348 4.09 -24.46 -0.13
C ASP A 348 4.32 -23.57 1.11
N GLU A 349 5.56 -23.09 1.31
CA GLU A 349 5.99 -22.21 2.40
C GLU A 349 5.62 -20.73 2.16
N SER A 350 5.01 -20.39 1.02
CA SER A 350 4.85 -18.98 0.62
C SER A 350 3.92 -18.18 1.53
N GLY A 351 2.99 -18.86 2.21
CA GLY A 351 2.11 -18.23 3.21
C GLY A 351 2.83 -17.84 4.50
N ASP A 352 4.01 -18.41 4.75
CA ASP A 352 4.85 -18.13 5.90
C ASP A 352 5.93 -17.07 5.58
N ALA A 353 5.99 -16.59 4.33
CA ALA A 353 7.00 -15.65 3.87
C ALA A 353 7.03 -14.35 4.70
N ALA A 354 8.21 -13.97 5.16
CA ALA A 354 8.39 -12.78 5.98
C ALA A 354 9.80 -12.19 5.87
N GLY A 355 9.86 -10.87 5.93
CA GLY A 355 11.01 -10.11 6.40
C GLY A 355 10.72 -9.47 7.76
N GLU A 356 11.74 -8.87 8.36
CA GLU A 356 11.65 -8.16 9.63
C GLU A 356 12.64 -6.99 9.66
N ILE A 357 12.18 -5.80 10.07
CA ILE A 357 13.08 -4.69 10.42
C ILE A 357 13.75 -5.02 11.76
N ILE A 358 15.07 -5.17 11.75
CA ILE A 358 15.87 -5.48 12.94
C ILE A 358 16.25 -4.22 13.71
N THR A 359 16.54 -3.13 12.99
CA THR A 359 16.94 -1.85 13.59
C THR A 359 16.53 -0.72 12.67
N ALA A 360 16.03 0.37 13.24
CA ALA A 360 15.78 1.62 12.55
C ALA A 360 16.12 2.76 13.52
N ASN A 361 17.13 3.57 13.21
CA ASN A 361 17.59 4.66 14.06
C ASN A 361 18.03 5.86 13.21
N GLN A 362 17.78 7.05 13.73
CA GLN A 362 18.19 8.32 13.15
C GLN A 362 19.02 9.11 14.18
N THR A 363 20.13 9.69 13.75
CA THR A 363 20.93 10.61 14.57
C THR A 363 21.36 11.80 13.70
N GLY A 364 20.72 12.95 13.92
CA GLY A 364 20.83 14.09 13.02
C GLY A 364 20.32 13.72 11.62
N ASP A 365 21.12 14.00 10.60
CA ASP A 365 20.82 13.70 9.19
C ASP A 365 21.30 12.30 8.77
N MET A 366 21.93 11.56 9.67
CA MET A 366 22.31 10.17 9.44
C MET A 366 21.20 9.24 9.88
N MET A 367 20.99 8.16 9.13
CA MET A 367 20.09 7.09 9.54
C MET A 367 20.72 5.73 9.26
N PHE A 368 20.41 4.78 10.14
CA PHE A 368 20.72 3.38 9.96
C PHE A 368 19.43 2.56 10.03
N VAL A 369 19.19 1.75 9.02
CA VAL A 369 18.10 0.77 9.03
C VAL A 369 18.63 -0.57 8.57
N SER A 370 18.11 -1.65 9.14
CA SER A 370 18.46 -3.00 8.71
C SER A 370 17.30 -3.97 8.80
N GLY A 371 17.31 -4.99 7.94
CA GLY A 371 16.31 -6.05 7.95
C GLY A 371 16.91 -7.44 7.71
N GLU A 372 16.17 -8.44 8.18
CA GLU A 372 16.42 -9.86 7.96
C GLU A 372 15.30 -10.41 7.08
N ALA A 373 15.65 -11.13 6.01
CA ALA A 373 14.71 -11.65 5.04
C ALA A 373 14.88 -13.14 4.76
N VAL A 374 15.62 -13.90 5.57
CA VAL A 374 15.83 -15.34 5.35
C VAL A 374 14.50 -16.11 5.19
N SER A 375 13.47 -15.76 5.94
CA SER A 375 12.13 -16.37 5.86
C SER A 375 11.34 -15.98 4.60
N ALA A 376 11.85 -15.06 3.77
CA ALA A 376 11.30 -14.77 2.46
C ALA A 376 11.85 -15.71 1.38
N TYR A 377 12.85 -16.55 1.67
CA TYR A 377 13.46 -17.49 0.72
C TYR A 377 13.12 -18.94 1.08
N SER A 378 13.14 -19.84 0.10
CA SER A 378 12.87 -21.25 0.34
C SER A 378 13.87 -21.86 1.33
N SER A 379 13.36 -22.66 2.28
CA SER A 379 14.18 -23.45 3.20
C SER A 379 15.18 -24.37 2.48
N SER A 380 14.88 -24.78 1.24
CA SER A 380 15.72 -25.62 0.39
C SER A 380 17.04 -24.96 -0.01
N MET A 381 17.13 -23.63 0.05
CA MET A 381 18.38 -22.89 -0.17
C MET A 381 19.36 -23.02 0.99
N LYS A 382 18.88 -23.42 2.18
CA LYS A 382 19.67 -23.53 3.42
C LYS A 382 20.45 -22.23 3.72
N LEU A 383 19.73 -21.12 3.68
CA LEU A 383 20.20 -19.83 4.17
C LEU A 383 19.97 -19.75 5.69
N LYS A 384 20.90 -19.14 6.41
CA LYS A 384 20.79 -18.82 7.83
C LYS A 384 20.40 -17.37 8.06
N SER A 385 20.92 -16.47 7.22
CA SER A 385 20.66 -15.04 7.28
C SER A 385 20.77 -14.44 5.88
N VAL A 386 19.82 -13.58 5.56
CA VAL A 386 19.86 -12.66 4.41
C VAL A 386 19.61 -11.28 4.99
N TYR A 387 20.66 -10.71 5.56
CA TYR A 387 20.61 -9.44 6.27
C TYR A 387 21.06 -8.30 5.37
N ARG A 388 20.31 -7.20 5.35
CA ARG A 388 20.67 -5.97 4.67
C ARG A 388 20.68 -4.81 5.65
N GLY A 389 21.76 -4.03 5.64
CA GLY A 389 21.90 -2.76 6.35
C GLY A 389 22.04 -1.60 5.37
N LEU A 390 21.37 -0.49 5.67
CA LEU A 390 21.47 0.78 4.97
C LEU A 390 21.95 1.84 5.95
N LEU A 391 23.04 2.52 5.60
CA LEU A 391 23.58 3.65 6.35
C LEU A 391 23.60 4.89 5.46
N LEU A 392 22.69 5.82 5.72
CA LEU A 392 22.70 7.14 5.11
C LEU A 392 23.75 7.98 5.85
N LEU A 393 24.90 8.20 5.19
CA LEU A 393 26.03 8.94 5.77
C LEU A 393 25.81 10.46 5.70
N ASN A 394 25.12 10.90 4.65
CA ASN A 394 24.67 12.27 4.42
C ASN A 394 23.56 12.24 3.36
N HIS A 395 22.96 13.39 3.05
CA HIS A 395 21.86 13.51 2.10
C HIS A 395 22.15 12.91 0.70
N GLN A 396 23.40 12.72 0.27
CA GLN A 396 23.72 12.18 -1.07
C GLN A 396 24.36 10.80 -1.06
N THR A 397 24.77 10.30 0.12
CA THR A 397 25.63 9.12 0.21
C THR A 397 24.95 8.04 1.04
N LEU A 398 24.55 6.96 0.37
CA LEU A 398 23.99 5.76 0.98
C LEU A 398 25.00 4.61 0.87
N LEU A 399 25.33 3.99 2.00
CA LEU A 399 26.05 2.72 2.04
C LEU A 399 25.06 1.57 2.22
N VAL A 400 25.13 0.58 1.33
CA VAL A 400 24.35 -0.66 1.38
C VAL A 400 25.29 -1.81 1.75
N ILE A 401 24.94 -2.59 2.78
CA ILE A 401 25.72 -3.73 3.26
C ILE A 401 24.81 -4.95 3.25
N ASP A 402 25.18 -5.95 2.45
CA ASP A 402 24.53 -7.27 2.46
C ASP A 402 25.41 -8.27 3.21
N HIS A 403 24.82 -8.97 4.19
CA HIS A 403 25.42 -10.11 4.87
C HIS A 403 24.58 -11.35 4.54
N ILE A 404 25.21 -12.34 3.92
CA ILE A 404 24.59 -13.62 3.57
C ILE A 404 25.31 -14.72 4.36
N GLU A 405 24.59 -15.40 5.24
CA GLU A 405 25.07 -16.59 5.93
C GLU A 405 24.31 -17.81 5.43
N LYS A 406 25.01 -18.91 5.14
CA LYS A 406 24.44 -20.19 4.68
C LYS A 406 24.93 -21.36 5.52
N TYR A 407 24.18 -22.45 5.53
CA TYR A 407 24.67 -23.71 6.10
C TYR A 407 25.78 -24.30 5.22
N GLU A 408 26.66 -25.13 5.80
CA GLU A 408 27.80 -25.74 5.09
C GLU A 408 27.36 -26.55 3.87
N ASP A 409 26.21 -27.20 3.97
CA ASP A 409 25.61 -28.05 2.94
C ASP A 409 24.57 -27.31 2.06
N SER A 410 24.61 -25.97 2.05
CA SER A 410 23.79 -25.13 1.16
C SER A 410 24.23 -25.31 -0.30
N PRO A 411 23.28 -25.51 -1.24
CA PRO A 411 23.57 -25.67 -2.66
C PRO A 411 24.05 -24.37 -3.33
N LEU A 412 23.86 -23.22 -2.67
CA LEU A 412 24.12 -21.91 -3.25
C LEU A 412 25.62 -21.62 -3.36
N THR A 413 26.02 -21.08 -4.51
CA THR A 413 27.39 -20.69 -4.82
C THR A 413 27.54 -19.22 -5.22
N VAL A 414 26.45 -18.58 -5.64
CA VAL A 414 26.45 -17.18 -6.10
C VAL A 414 25.16 -16.47 -5.70
N ALA A 415 25.27 -15.16 -5.48
CA ALA A 415 24.15 -14.24 -5.30
C ALA A 415 24.21 -13.13 -6.36
N SER A 416 23.06 -12.59 -6.73
CA SER A 416 22.94 -11.40 -7.58
C SER A 416 22.05 -10.36 -6.90
N ALA A 417 22.47 -9.10 -6.93
CA ALA A 417 21.71 -7.97 -6.41
C ALA A 417 21.15 -7.15 -7.58
N PHE A 418 19.89 -6.76 -7.48
CA PHE A 418 19.23 -5.91 -8.48
C PHE A 418 18.97 -4.52 -7.93
N PHE A 419 19.14 -3.51 -8.78
CA PHE A 419 18.85 -2.11 -8.49
C PHE A 419 18.19 -1.50 -9.72
N HIS A 420 17.06 -0.83 -9.53
CA HIS A 420 16.22 -0.34 -10.62
C HIS A 420 16.16 1.19 -10.65
N ASN A 421 15.93 1.73 -11.85
CA ASN A 421 15.56 3.12 -12.06
C ASN A 421 14.59 3.18 -13.25
N LEU A 422 13.40 3.74 -13.03
CA LEU A 422 12.36 3.82 -14.06
C LEU A 422 12.54 4.98 -15.04
N ASP A 423 13.29 6.01 -14.66
CA ASP A 423 13.41 7.24 -15.43
C ASP A 423 14.68 7.28 -16.29
N ILE A 424 15.73 6.57 -15.88
CA ILE A 424 17.07 6.67 -16.46
C ILE A 424 17.73 5.28 -16.52
N ASP A 425 18.28 4.94 -17.69
CA ASP A 425 19.08 3.72 -17.87
C ASP A 425 20.44 3.82 -17.15
N PHE A 426 20.83 2.76 -16.45
CA PHE A 426 22.16 2.64 -15.88
C PHE A 426 23.23 2.54 -16.98
N LYS A 427 24.33 3.28 -16.79
CA LYS A 427 25.51 3.23 -17.66
C LYS A 427 26.68 2.59 -16.92
N TYR A 428 27.33 1.64 -17.57
CA TYR A 428 28.56 1.07 -17.06
C TYR A 428 29.69 2.12 -17.09
N VAL A 429 30.25 2.40 -15.92
CA VAL A 429 31.46 3.23 -15.80
C VAL A 429 32.61 2.30 -15.43
N PRO A 430 33.58 2.05 -16.34
CA PRO A 430 34.71 1.21 -16.02
C PRO A 430 35.49 1.84 -14.87
N PHE A 431 35.65 1.09 -13.79
CA PHE A 431 36.45 1.50 -12.65
C PHE A 431 37.92 1.57 -13.07
N LYS A 432 38.40 2.77 -13.43
CA LYS A 432 39.82 3.03 -13.62
C LYS A 432 40.47 3.20 -12.27
N PHE A 433 40.88 2.10 -11.65
CA PHE A 433 41.88 2.18 -10.60
C PHE A 433 43.20 2.62 -11.22
N SER A 434 43.76 3.68 -10.66
CA SER A 434 44.92 4.43 -11.11
C SER A 434 46.06 3.53 -11.65
N ASN A 435 46.46 3.81 -12.90
CA ASN A 435 47.75 3.52 -13.55
C ASN A 435 48.61 2.40 -12.95
N LYS A 436 48.55 1.20 -13.56
CA LYS A 436 49.72 0.33 -13.70
C LYS A 436 49.88 -0.02 -15.18
N TYR A 437 50.89 0.60 -15.80
CA TYR A 437 51.58 0.06 -16.97
C TYR A 437 52.50 -1.07 -16.51
#